data_AF-A0A345D717-F1
#
_entry.id   AF-A0A345D717-F1
#
_cell.length_a   1.000
_cell.length_b   1.000
_cell.length_c   1.000
_cell.angle_alpha   90.00
_cell.angle_beta   90.00
_cell.angle_gamma   90.00
#
_symmetry.space_group_name_H-M   'P 1'
#
loop_
_entity.id
_entity.type
_entity.pdbx_description
1 polymer ?
#
loop_
_entity_poly.entity_id
_entity_poly.type
_entity_poly.pdbx_seq_one_letter_code
_entity_poly.pdbx_strand_id
1 'polypeptide(L)'
;METQRIFMRSLAVVFIASVIWTITGKVLKTVSTCCKAVSTAELTDPIIGFRLQKQSLPCVKAIIFQTERGDFCCDWTRPWVQKKVKEFITRYYNIKVNDTVSSYADYEKP
;
A
#
# COMPACT_ATOMS: atom_id res chain seq x y z
N MET A 1 -6.26 -40.07 34.59
CA MET A 1 -6.36 -38.62 34.25
C MET A 1 -5.17 -38.10 33.42
N GLU A 2 -4.17 -38.95 33.12
CA GLU A 2 -2.99 -38.60 32.29
C GLU A 2 -3.32 -38.39 30.80
N THR A 3 -4.15 -39.25 30.20
CA THR A 3 -4.38 -39.31 28.75
C THR A 3 -5.05 -38.04 28.22
N GLN A 4 -6.05 -37.52 28.94
CA GLN A 4 -6.73 -36.25 28.63
C GLN A 4 -5.77 -35.04 28.68
N ARG A 5 -4.78 -35.09 29.58
CA ARG A 5 -3.78 -34.03 29.77
C ARG A 5 -2.76 -34.01 28.62
N ILE A 6 -2.44 -35.18 28.04
CA ILE A 6 -1.55 -35.32 26.88
C ILE A 6 -2.24 -34.81 25.60
N PHE A 7 -3.51 -35.18 25.39
CA PHE A 7 -4.29 -34.71 24.24
C PHE A 7 -4.48 -33.18 24.25
N MET A 8 -4.79 -32.58 25.41
CA MET A 8 -4.92 -31.11 25.52
C MET A 8 -3.60 -30.37 25.25
N ARG A 9 -2.46 -30.90 25.70
CA ARG A 9 -1.13 -30.33 25.41
C ARG A 9 -0.80 -30.41 23.92
N SER A 10 -1.16 -31.52 23.27
CA SER A 10 -0.91 -31.72 21.85
C SER A 10 -1.77 -30.78 20.98
N LEU A 11 -3.05 -30.63 21.32
CA LEU A 11 -3.95 -29.69 20.64
C LEU A 11 -3.48 -28.24 20.79
N ALA A 12 -3.02 -27.84 21.99
CA ALA A 12 -2.49 -26.49 22.21
C ALA A 12 -1.26 -26.20 21.34
N VAL A 13 -0.33 -27.15 21.20
CA VAL A 13 0.86 -26.99 20.34
C VAL A 13 0.49 -26.87 18.87
N VAL A 14 -0.46 -27.68 18.38
CA VAL A 14 -0.96 -27.61 16.99
C VAL A 14 -1.66 -26.28 16.73
N PHE A 15 -2.46 -25.79 17.67
CA PHE A 15 -3.16 -24.51 17.54
C PHE A 15 -2.18 -23.33 17.51
N ILE A 16 -1.17 -23.33 18.39
CA ILE A 16 -0.11 -22.32 18.41
C ILE A 16 0.68 -22.34 17.09
N ALA A 17 1.07 -23.52 16.59
CA ALA A 17 1.78 -23.63 15.32
C ALA A 17 0.96 -23.13 14.13
N SER A 18 -0.35 -23.43 14.10
CA SER A 18 -1.27 -22.93 13.07
C SER A 18 -1.40 -21.40 13.12
N VAL A 19 -1.55 -20.82 14.32
CA VAL A 19 -1.63 -19.37 14.49
C VAL A 19 -0.32 -18.70 14.07
N ILE A 20 0.84 -19.24 14.43
CA ILE A 20 2.15 -18.70 14.01
C ILE A 20 2.26 -18.71 12.48
N TRP A 21 1.89 -19.80 11.81
CA TRP A 21 1.93 -19.89 10.34
C TRP A 21 1.04 -18.83 9.68
N THR A 22 -0.17 -18.60 10.19
CA THR A 22 -1.08 -17.58 9.63
C THR A 22 -0.57 -16.14 9.80
N ILE A 23 0.25 -15.86 10.81
CA ILE A 23 0.80 -14.51 11.03
C ILE A 23 2.02 -14.26 10.13
N THR A 24 2.85 -15.26 9.86
CA THR A 24 4.03 -15.13 8.98
C THR A 24 3.66 -14.85 7.51
N GLY A 25 2.45 -15.21 7.09
CA GLY A 25 1.91 -14.85 5.76
C GLY A 25 1.57 -13.36 5.59
N LYS A 26 1.52 -12.58 6.68
CA LYS A 26 1.52 -11.11 6.59
C LYS A 26 2.95 -10.66 6.33
N VAL A 27 3.34 -10.79 5.08
CA VAL A 27 4.57 -10.28 4.47
C VAL A 27 4.90 -8.93 5.09
N LEU A 28 5.90 -8.94 5.97
CA LEU A 28 6.58 -7.76 6.46
C LEU A 28 6.96 -6.97 5.22
N LYS A 29 6.22 -5.90 4.95
CA LYS A 29 6.52 -5.00 3.84
C LYS A 29 7.87 -4.41 4.10
N THR A 30 8.86 -5.04 3.50
CA THR A 30 10.23 -4.58 3.43
C THR A 30 10.16 -3.11 3.06
N VAL A 31 10.63 -2.26 3.97
CA VAL A 31 10.93 -0.86 3.67
C VAL A 31 12.10 -0.90 2.67
N SER A 32 11.78 -1.21 1.43
CA SER A 32 12.74 -1.19 0.34
C SER A 32 13.05 0.27 0.09
N THR A 33 14.28 0.68 0.38
CA THR A 33 14.79 2.03 0.08
C THR A 33 14.52 2.42 -1.38
N CYS A 34 14.45 1.43 -2.28
CA CYS A 34 13.99 1.59 -3.65
C CYS A 34 13.41 0.29 -4.25
N CYS A 35 12.61 0.42 -5.31
CA CYS A 35 12.12 -0.72 -6.09
C CYS A 35 13.22 -1.35 -6.93
N LYS A 36 13.44 -2.66 -6.78
CA LYS A 36 14.32 -3.48 -7.63
C LYS A 36 13.57 -4.17 -8.77
N ALA A 37 12.27 -4.38 -8.58
CA ALA A 37 11.36 -4.96 -9.56
C ALA A 37 10.06 -4.16 -9.60
N VAL A 38 9.33 -4.26 -10.71
CA VAL A 38 8.04 -3.60 -10.90
C VAL A 38 6.95 -4.66 -11.10
N SER A 39 5.79 -4.42 -10.50
CA SER A 39 4.60 -5.21 -10.73
C SER A 39 3.86 -4.71 -11.96
N THR A 40 3.31 -5.66 -12.72
CA THR A 40 2.38 -5.40 -13.83
C THR A 40 0.93 -5.59 -13.41
N ALA A 41 0.69 -6.16 -12.23
CA ALA A 41 -0.65 -6.43 -11.72
C ALA A 41 -1.38 -5.13 -11.42
N GLU A 42 -2.66 -5.08 -11.81
CA GLU A 42 -3.50 -3.92 -11.55
C GLU A 42 -3.77 -3.77 -10.05
N LEU A 43 -3.64 -2.53 -9.58
CA LEU A 43 -3.83 -2.20 -8.18
C LEU A 43 -5.28 -1.74 -7.95
N THR A 44 -6.02 -2.52 -7.17
CA THR A 44 -7.40 -2.20 -6.74
C THR A 44 -7.44 -1.41 -5.44
N ASP A 45 -6.34 -1.39 -4.69
CA ASP A 45 -6.27 -0.76 -3.38
C ASP A 45 -6.37 0.78 -3.48
N PRO A 46 -6.93 1.46 -2.46
CA PRO A 46 -6.96 2.91 -2.41
C PRO A 46 -5.53 3.49 -2.43
N ILE A 47 -5.28 4.37 -3.40
CA ILE A 47 -4.00 5.08 -3.54
C ILE A 47 -4.09 6.35 -2.70
N ILE A 48 -3.23 6.44 -1.68
CA ILE A 48 -3.09 7.60 -0.79
C ILE A 48 -2.12 8.62 -1.39
N GLY A 49 -1.14 8.13 -2.14
CA GLY A 49 -0.11 8.95 -2.76
C GLY A 49 0.68 8.17 -3.79
N PHE A 50 1.54 8.86 -4.52
CA PHE A 50 2.50 8.21 -5.40
C PHE A 50 3.82 8.98 -5.43
N ARG A 51 4.90 8.27 -5.74
CA ARG A 51 6.22 8.86 -6.00
C ARG A 51 6.85 8.27 -7.25
N LEU A 52 7.58 9.11 -7.96
CA LEU A 52 8.37 8.71 -9.13
C LEU A 52 9.76 8.28 -8.67
N GLN A 53 10.14 7.03 -8.97
CA GLN A 53 11.49 6.54 -8.75
C GLN A 53 12.30 6.63 -10.05
N LYS A 54 13.40 7.40 -10.00
CA LYS A 54 14.40 7.42 -11.06
C LYS A 54 15.21 6.12 -11.04
N GLN A 55 15.66 5.67 -12.20
CA GLN A 55 16.54 4.52 -12.29
C GLN A 55 17.91 4.86 -11.69
N SER A 56 18.41 4.01 -10.80
CA SER A 56 19.72 4.13 -10.16
C SER A 56 20.10 2.76 -9.62
N LEU A 57 20.99 2.03 -10.29
CA LEU A 57 21.30 0.64 -9.95
C LEU A 57 21.65 0.47 -8.46
N PRO A 58 21.06 -0.51 -7.74
CA PRO A 58 20.23 -1.62 -8.23
C PRO A 58 18.72 -1.29 -8.41
N CYS A 59 18.32 -0.04 -8.26
CA CYS A 59 16.95 0.43 -8.37
C CYS A 59 16.51 0.61 -9.83
N VAL A 60 15.32 0.13 -10.16
CA VAL A 60 14.71 0.28 -11.49
C VAL A 60 13.83 1.52 -11.56
N LYS A 61 13.52 2.00 -12.77
CA LYS A 61 12.53 3.06 -12.96
C LYS A 61 11.14 2.54 -12.57
N ALA A 62 10.46 3.20 -11.65
CA ALA A 62 9.16 2.75 -11.16
C ALA A 62 8.27 3.91 -10.71
N ILE A 63 6.96 3.71 -10.78
CA ILE A 63 5.99 4.47 -9.96
C ILE A 63 5.78 3.69 -8.68
N ILE A 64 5.86 4.36 -7.55
CA ILE A 64 5.56 3.74 -6.26
C ILE A 64 4.26 4.31 -5.76
N PHE A 65 3.21 3.49 -5.76
CA PHE A 65 1.94 3.84 -5.15
C PHE A 65 1.99 3.58 -3.66
N GLN A 66 1.62 4.59 -2.88
CA GLN A 66 1.44 4.48 -1.44
C GLN A 66 0.00 4.09 -1.18
N THR A 67 -0.20 2.92 -0.59
CA THR A 67 -1.53 2.41 -0.18
C THR A 67 -1.56 2.26 1.33
N GLU A 68 -2.74 2.07 1.93
CA GLU A 68 -2.85 1.78 3.37
C GLU A 68 -2.09 0.53 3.77
N ARG A 69 -2.05 -0.44 2.85
CA ARG A 69 -1.28 -1.65 3.07
C ARG A 69 0.20 -1.32 3.05
N GLY A 70 0.67 -0.30 2.34
CA GLY A 70 2.07 0.07 2.13
C GLY A 70 2.44 0.31 0.66
N ASP A 71 3.75 0.39 0.37
CA ASP A 71 4.25 0.81 -0.94
C ASP A 71 4.17 -0.30 -2.01
N PHE A 72 3.82 0.07 -3.23
CA PHE A 72 3.69 -0.84 -4.36
C PHE A 72 4.41 -0.31 -5.62
N CYS A 73 5.41 -1.06 -6.08
CA CYS A 73 6.23 -0.73 -7.25
C CYS A 73 5.51 -1.10 -8.54
N CYS A 74 5.27 -0.13 -9.41
CA CYS A 74 4.52 -0.29 -10.66
C CYS A 74 5.33 0.21 -11.87
N ASP A 75 5.08 -0.41 -13.00
CA ASP A 75 5.68 -0.04 -14.28
C ASP A 75 4.90 1.12 -14.94
N TRP A 76 5.58 2.25 -15.16
CA TRP A 76 4.98 3.44 -15.81
C TRP A 76 4.47 3.19 -17.23
N THR A 77 5.02 2.19 -17.93
CA THR A 77 4.61 1.89 -19.31
C THR A 77 3.20 1.32 -19.39
N ARG A 78 2.63 0.87 -18.26
CA ARG A 78 1.29 0.28 -18.22
C ARG A 78 0.22 1.36 -18.30
N PRO A 79 -0.75 1.26 -19.23
CA PRO A 79 -1.79 2.28 -19.41
C PRO A 79 -2.61 2.56 -18.15
N TRP A 80 -2.90 1.52 -17.35
CA TRP A 80 -3.67 1.66 -16.12
C TRP A 80 -2.92 2.48 -15.06
N VAL A 81 -1.58 2.39 -14.99
CA VAL A 81 -0.76 3.16 -14.06
C VAL A 81 -0.84 4.65 -14.39
N GLN A 82 -0.74 4.98 -15.68
CA GLN A 82 -0.86 6.36 -16.16
C GLN A 82 -2.25 6.93 -15.86
N LYS A 83 -3.29 6.13 -16.10
CA LYS A 83 -4.68 6.50 -15.77
C LYS A 83 -4.84 6.80 -14.28
N LYS A 84 -4.35 5.92 -13.40
CA LYS A 84 -4.41 6.11 -11.94
C LYS A 84 -3.66 7.35 -11.47
N VAL A 85 -2.47 7.60 -12.00
CA VAL A 85 -1.70 8.82 -11.68
C VAL A 85 -2.46 10.07 -12.12
N LYS A 86 -3.03 10.07 -13.33
CA LYS A 86 -3.83 11.19 -13.83
C LYS A 86 -5.05 11.45 -12.95
N GLU A 87 -5.82 10.40 -12.63
CA GLU A 87 -6.98 10.48 -11.74
C GLU A 87 -6.60 11.06 -10.37
N PHE A 88 -5.48 10.61 -9.80
CA PHE A 88 -4.98 11.10 -8.52
C PHE A 88 -4.64 12.59 -8.58
N ILE A 89 -3.91 13.03 -9.62
CA ILE A 89 -3.54 14.43 -9.83
C ILE A 89 -4.79 15.30 -9.99
N THR A 90 -5.74 14.90 -10.84
CA THR A 90 -7.01 15.62 -11.03
C THR A 90 -7.78 15.78 -9.71
N ARG A 91 -7.89 14.70 -8.93
CA ARG A 91 -8.55 14.74 -7.62
C ARG A 91 -7.84 15.70 -6.66
N TYR A 92 -6.51 15.65 -6.61
CA TYR A 92 -5.72 16.54 -5.76
C TYR A 92 -5.94 18.02 -6.09
N TYR A 93 -5.93 18.39 -7.38
CA TYR A 93 -6.19 19.77 -7.79
C TYR A 93 -7.61 20.23 -7.45
N ASN A 94 -8.62 19.38 -7.66
CA ASN A 94 -10.00 19.72 -7.32
C ASN A 94 -10.18 19.98 -5.81
N ILE A 95 -9.54 19.18 -4.96
CA ILE A 95 -9.55 19.40 -3.51
C ILE A 95 -8.89 20.76 -3.19
N LYS A 96 -7.69 21.00 -3.72
CA LYS A 96 -6.97 22.26 -3.47
C LYS A 96 -7.78 23.49 -3.91
N VAL A 97 -8.44 23.43 -5.07
CA VAL A 97 -9.29 24.51 -5.56
C VAL A 97 -10.49 24.71 -4.63
N ASN A 98 -11.18 23.64 -4.24
CA ASN A 98 -12.31 23.74 -3.32
C ASN A 98 -11.91 24.34 -1.96
N ASP A 99 -10.75 23.95 -1.43
CA ASP A 99 -10.21 24.52 -0.18
C ASP A 99 -9.94 26.02 -0.34
N THR A 100 -9.35 26.45 -1.47
CA THR A 100 -9.14 27.87 -1.73
C THR A 100 -10.47 28.63 -1.84
N VAL A 101 -11.45 28.11 -2.58
CA VAL A 101 -12.77 28.76 -2.73
C VAL A 101 -13.49 28.85 -1.38
N SER A 102 -13.42 27.79 -0.55
CA SER A 102 -13.97 27.81 0.80
C SER A 102 -13.29 28.86 1.68
N SER A 103 -11.97 29.03 1.55
CA SER A 103 -11.25 30.06 2.30
C SER A 103 -11.67 31.47 1.87
N TYR A 104 -11.81 31.73 0.56
CA TYR A 104 -12.29 33.02 0.06
C TYR A 104 -13.71 33.34 0.52
N ALA A 105 -14.61 32.35 0.51
CA ALA A 105 -15.99 32.52 0.95
C ALA A 105 -16.11 32.87 2.45
N ASP A 106 -15.15 32.46 3.28
CA ASP A 106 -15.12 32.80 4.72
C ASP A 106 -14.65 34.25 4.96
N TYR A 107 -13.73 34.75 4.12
CA TYR A 107 -13.25 36.14 4.18
C TYR A 107 -14.28 37.17 3.72
N GLU A 108 -15.31 36.77 2.97
CA GLU A 108 -16.31 37.66 2.37
C GLU A 108 -17.58 37.83 3.23
N LYS A 109 -17.56 37.33 4.47
CA LYS A 109 -18.66 37.49 5.44
C LYS A 109 -18.57 38.86 6.14
N PRO A 110 -19.63 39.69 6.10
CA PRO A 110 -19.63 41.05 6.69
C PRO A 110 -19.50 41.05 8.21
#